data_AF-A0A8B6XVY7-F1
#
_entry.id   AF-A0A8B6XVY7-F1
#
_cell.length_a   1.000
_cell.length_b   1.000
_cell.length_c   1.000
_cell.angle_alpha   90.00
_cell.angle_beta   90.00
_cell.angle_gamma   90.00
#
_symmetry.space_group_name_H-M   'P 1'
#
loop_
_entity.id
_entity.type
_entity.pdbx_description
1 polymer ?
#
loop_
_entity_poly.entity_id
_entity_poly.type
_entity_poly.pdbx_seq_one_letter_code
_entity_poly.pdbx_strand_id
1 'polypeptide(L)'
;MAELPLCTFRLLLQDECHKTVHTHSDSLHNLSELSDANFELMMLRTKPVDQLQRENCNICFHHKQVLLEKFDKLQRSCCDPFNKYQSKVIKSLRAVSIDKAKKLTLTTGRHIKPGEKLCPSCRKYNTSQEPE
;
A
#
# COMPACT_ATOMS: atom_id res chain seq x y z
N MET A 1 9.63 29.91 7.76
CA MET A 1 9.94 28.51 8.13
C MET A 1 10.43 27.84 6.86
N ALA A 2 11.57 27.16 6.88
CA ALA A 2 12.09 26.51 5.68
C ALA A 2 11.19 25.32 5.34
N GLU A 3 10.58 25.33 4.15
CA GLU A 3 9.79 24.21 3.67
C GLU A 3 10.73 23.04 3.34
N LEU A 4 10.43 21.84 3.88
CA LEU A 4 11.19 20.65 3.55
C LEU A 4 10.97 20.26 2.07
N PRO A 5 12.02 19.78 1.38
CA PRO A 5 11.89 19.36 -0.02
C PRO A 5 10.91 18.20 -0.14
N LEU A 6 10.15 18.14 -1.24
CA LEU A 6 9.18 17.07 -1.49
C LEU A 6 9.86 15.70 -1.49
N CYS A 7 9.26 14.71 -0.81
CA CYS A 7 9.84 13.38 -0.81
C CYS A 7 9.51 12.59 -2.08
N THR A 8 10.29 11.54 -2.40
CA THR A 8 10.08 10.70 -3.58
C THR A 8 8.63 10.19 -3.69
N PHE A 9 8.03 9.75 -2.59
CA PHE A 9 6.65 9.25 -2.57
C PHE A 9 5.56 10.31 -2.86
N ARG A 10 5.81 11.61 -2.61
CA ARG A 10 4.90 12.69 -3.06
C ARG A 10 4.79 12.67 -4.58
N LEU A 11 5.92 12.52 -5.26
CA LEU A 11 6.00 12.52 -6.72
C LEU A 11 5.35 11.26 -7.30
N LEU A 12 5.55 10.11 -6.66
CA LEU A 12 5.01 8.82 -7.11
C LEU A 12 3.50 8.67 -6.90
N LEU A 13 3.00 9.10 -5.74
CA LEU A 13 1.60 8.91 -5.35
C LEU A 13 0.73 10.11 -5.72
N GLN A 14 1.34 11.26 -6.04
CA GLN A 14 0.66 12.54 -6.21
C GLN A 14 -0.18 12.94 -4.97
N ASP A 15 0.18 12.42 -3.79
CA ASP A 15 -0.54 12.56 -2.50
C ASP A 15 0.29 13.39 -1.51
N GLU A 16 -0.34 14.05 -0.55
CA GLU A 16 0.28 15.10 0.28
C GLU A 16 1.42 14.55 1.15
N CYS A 17 2.49 15.33 1.35
CA CYS A 17 3.66 14.92 2.15
C CYS A 17 3.88 15.87 3.32
N HIS A 18 4.70 15.42 4.28
CA HIS A 18 5.04 16.16 5.50
C HIS A 18 3.83 16.58 6.34
N LYS A 19 2.70 15.88 6.22
CA LYS A 19 1.56 16.14 7.09
C LYS A 19 1.78 15.56 8.48
N THR A 20 1.57 16.42 9.47
CA THR A 20 1.61 16.07 10.90
C THR A 20 0.32 15.39 11.40
N VAL A 21 -0.68 15.23 10.55
CA VAL A 21 -1.93 14.47 10.86
C VAL A 21 -1.62 13.04 11.30
N HIS A 22 -0.47 12.50 10.87
CA HIS A 22 -0.04 11.16 11.22
C HIS A 22 1.25 11.12 12.03
N THR A 23 1.88 12.27 12.28
CA THR A 23 3.22 12.40 12.88
C THR A 23 3.38 13.70 13.67
N HIS A 24 4.09 13.66 14.80
CA HIS A 24 4.45 14.90 15.53
C HIS A 24 5.71 15.58 14.97
N SER A 25 6.31 15.01 13.93
CA SER A 25 7.51 15.49 13.29
C SER A 25 7.40 15.43 11.77
N ASP A 26 8.08 16.39 11.16
CA ASP A 26 8.26 16.55 9.74
C ASP A 26 9.75 16.35 9.49
N SER A 27 10.12 15.10 9.18
CA SER A 27 11.49 14.68 8.90
C SER A 27 11.57 13.90 7.61
N LEU A 28 12.69 14.03 6.92
CA LEU A 28 13.01 13.33 5.69
C LEU A 28 14.12 12.32 5.95
N HIS A 29 13.95 11.08 5.49
CA HIS A 29 14.93 10.01 5.70
C HIS A 29 15.31 9.38 4.37
N ASN A 30 16.53 8.85 4.26
CA ASN A 30 16.94 8.12 3.08
C ASN A 30 16.32 6.71 3.12
N LEU A 31 15.90 6.18 1.96
CA LEU A 31 15.31 4.83 1.94
C LEU A 31 16.34 3.75 2.28
N SER A 32 17.63 3.99 2.09
CA SER A 32 18.72 3.09 2.48
C SER A 32 18.74 2.78 3.97
N GLU A 33 18.20 3.67 4.81
CA GLU A 33 18.14 3.49 6.27
C GLU A 33 17.00 2.56 6.73
N LEU A 34 16.08 2.18 5.83
CA LEU A 34 15.00 1.27 6.15
C LEU A 34 15.51 -0.18 6.26
N SER A 35 14.71 -1.08 6.82
CA SER A 35 14.97 -2.51 6.65
C SER A 35 14.48 -2.98 5.27
N ASP A 36 15.07 -4.04 4.73
CA ASP A 36 14.67 -4.61 3.43
C ASP A 36 13.19 -5.01 3.43
N ALA A 37 12.71 -5.61 4.52
CA ALA A 37 11.31 -5.98 4.68
C ALA A 37 10.36 -4.78 4.62
N ASN A 38 10.73 -3.65 5.25
CA ASN A 38 9.94 -2.43 5.20
C ASN A 38 9.97 -1.81 3.80
N PHE A 39 11.15 -1.81 3.16
CA PHE A 39 11.31 -1.35 1.78
C PHE A 39 10.44 -2.16 0.82
N GLU A 40 10.50 -3.49 0.86
CA GLU A 40 9.67 -4.37 0.04
C GLU A 40 8.17 -4.10 0.29
N LEU A 41 7.74 -4.02 1.55
CA LEU A 41 6.34 -3.76 1.89
C LEU A 41 5.85 -2.41 1.33
N MET A 42 6.66 -1.35 1.41
CA MET A 42 6.30 -0.06 0.81
C MET A 42 6.21 -0.16 -0.71
N MET A 43 7.17 -0.82 -1.34
CA MET A 43 7.18 -1.01 -2.79
C MET A 43 5.92 -1.75 -3.28
N LEU A 44 5.49 -2.79 -2.54
CA LEU A 44 4.25 -3.52 -2.81
C LEU A 44 2.98 -2.68 -2.59
N ARG A 45 3.05 -1.60 -1.81
CA ARG A 45 1.92 -0.68 -1.54
C ARG A 45 1.92 0.52 -2.48
N THR A 46 3.05 0.82 -3.11
CA THR A 46 3.11 1.78 -4.22
C THR A 46 2.68 1.11 -5.53
N LYS A 47 2.45 1.92 -6.58
CA LYS A 47 2.28 1.36 -7.93
C LYS A 47 3.56 0.62 -8.34
N PRO A 48 3.51 -0.33 -9.29
CA PRO A 48 4.73 -0.89 -9.86
C PRO A 48 5.59 0.26 -10.43
N VAL A 49 6.73 0.48 -9.80
CA VAL A 49 7.77 1.39 -10.28
C VAL A 49 9.02 0.54 -10.33
N ASP A 50 9.28 -0.03 -11.49
CA ASP A 50 10.37 -0.99 -11.70
C ASP A 50 11.78 -0.37 -11.58
N GLN A 51 11.93 0.87 -11.10
CA GLN A 51 13.16 1.66 -11.26
C GLN A 51 13.50 2.58 -10.07
N LEU A 52 12.99 2.34 -8.87
CA LEU A 52 13.42 3.12 -7.70
C LEU A 52 14.75 2.61 -7.16
N GLN A 53 15.82 3.35 -7.43
CA GLN A 53 17.11 3.15 -6.78
C GLN A 53 17.06 3.67 -5.35
N ARG A 54 17.18 2.74 -4.40
CA ARG A 54 17.00 3.00 -2.97
C ARG A 54 17.86 4.13 -2.45
N GLU A 55 19.14 4.18 -2.87
CA GLU A 55 20.10 5.18 -2.39
C GLU A 55 19.75 6.62 -2.78
N ASN A 56 19.04 6.81 -3.90
CA ASN A 56 18.68 8.12 -4.44
C ASN A 56 17.28 8.58 -4.02
N CYS A 57 16.58 7.76 -3.23
CA CYS A 57 15.22 8.03 -2.82
C CYS A 57 15.18 8.52 -1.38
N ASN A 58 14.17 9.33 -1.08
CA ASN A 58 13.88 9.77 0.27
C ASN A 58 12.38 9.62 0.59
N ILE A 59 12.09 9.50 1.88
CA ILE A 59 10.73 9.33 2.40
C ILE A 59 10.49 10.27 3.57
N CYS A 60 9.39 11.01 3.50
CA CYS A 60 8.95 11.83 4.63
C CYS A 60 8.30 10.95 5.70
N PHE A 61 8.43 11.33 6.97
CA PHE A 61 7.91 10.57 8.09
C PHE A 61 6.39 10.32 7.98
N HIS A 62 5.66 11.28 7.39
CA HIS A 62 4.26 11.12 7.00
C HIS A 62 4.04 9.88 6.10
N HIS A 63 4.73 9.81 4.97
CA HIS A 63 4.59 8.70 4.02
C HIS A 63 5.09 7.38 4.61
N LYS A 64 6.16 7.40 5.41
CA LYS A 64 6.63 6.21 6.13
C LYS A 64 5.51 5.64 7.01
N GLN A 65 4.84 6.49 7.77
CA GLN A 65 3.74 6.11 8.66
C GLN A 65 2.51 5.63 7.89
N VAL A 66 2.12 6.35 6.84
CA VAL A 66 1.00 5.97 5.97
C VAL A 66 1.26 4.62 5.33
N LEU A 67 2.44 4.41 4.75
CA LEU A 67 2.75 3.24 3.95
C LEU A 67 3.13 2.01 4.78
N LEU A 68 3.71 2.16 5.97
CA LEU A 68 4.10 1.01 6.80
C LEU A 68 3.06 0.67 7.86
N GLU A 69 2.56 1.68 8.60
CA GLU A 69 1.84 1.46 9.85
C GLU A 69 0.33 1.71 9.75
N LYS A 70 -0.08 2.67 8.92
CA LYS A 70 -1.49 3.11 8.84
C LYS A 70 -2.20 2.62 7.59
N PHE A 71 -1.45 2.04 6.63
CA PHE A 71 -1.97 1.71 5.31
C PHE A 71 -3.28 0.92 5.39
N ASP A 72 -3.31 -0.15 6.19
CA ASP A 72 -4.48 -1.02 6.31
C ASP A 72 -5.65 -0.31 7.02
N LYS A 73 -5.37 0.52 8.03
CA LYS A 73 -6.39 1.27 8.79
C LYS A 73 -7.08 2.33 7.94
N LEU A 74 -6.35 2.86 6.95
CA LEU A 74 -6.88 3.85 6.00
C LEU A 74 -7.78 3.22 4.94
N GLN A 75 -7.76 1.90 4.76
CA GLN A 75 -8.59 1.20 3.78
C GLN A 75 -10.03 1.03 4.30
N ARG A 76 -10.96 1.76 3.70
CA ARG A 76 -12.37 1.82 4.14
C ARG A 76 -13.32 0.90 3.37
N SER A 77 -12.87 0.29 2.28
CA SER A 77 -13.70 -0.56 1.43
C SER A 77 -12.92 -1.78 0.94
N CYS A 78 -13.66 -2.77 0.47
CA CYS A 78 -13.11 -3.90 -0.26
C CYS A 78 -12.33 -3.38 -1.49
N CYS A 79 -11.14 -3.92 -1.76
CA CYS A 79 -10.41 -3.63 -2.99
C CYS A 79 -11.01 -4.29 -4.24
N ASP A 80 -12.03 -5.16 -4.05
CA ASP A 80 -12.77 -5.84 -5.12
C ASP A 80 -11.87 -6.37 -6.25
N PRO A 81 -10.99 -7.34 -5.94
CA PRO A 81 -10.01 -7.84 -6.91
C PRO A 81 -10.65 -8.45 -8.15
N PHE A 82 -11.92 -8.89 -8.06
CA PHE A 82 -12.66 -9.54 -9.15
C PHE A 82 -13.62 -8.61 -9.87
N ASN A 83 -13.66 -7.32 -9.52
CA ASN A 83 -14.55 -6.32 -10.12
C ASN A 83 -16.03 -6.74 -10.11
N LYS A 84 -16.50 -7.34 -9.02
CA LYS A 84 -17.85 -7.91 -8.91
C LYS A 84 -18.88 -6.93 -8.37
N TYR A 85 -18.43 -5.90 -7.65
CA TYR A 85 -19.35 -5.01 -6.97
C TYR A 85 -19.61 -3.76 -7.81
N GLN A 86 -20.89 -3.43 -7.96
CA GLN A 86 -21.31 -2.15 -8.54
C GLN A 86 -21.21 -1.00 -7.51
N SER A 87 -21.08 -1.32 -6.22
CA SER A 87 -20.98 -0.37 -5.12
C SER A 87 -19.91 -0.75 -4.10
N LYS A 88 -19.44 0.23 -3.31
CA LYS A 88 -18.37 0.01 -2.32
C LYS A 88 -18.83 -0.92 -1.20
N VAL A 89 -18.16 -2.06 -1.02
CA VAL A 89 -18.40 -2.96 0.10
C VAL A 89 -17.56 -2.55 1.30
N ILE A 90 -18.21 -2.20 2.41
CA ILE A 90 -17.54 -1.66 3.61
C ILE A 90 -17.63 -2.57 4.86
N LYS A 91 -18.43 -3.65 4.80
CA LYS A 91 -18.72 -4.51 5.96
C LYS A 91 -17.77 -5.71 6.06
N SER A 92 -17.40 -6.07 7.29
CA SER A 92 -16.65 -7.29 7.64
C SER A 92 -15.33 -7.49 6.87
N LEU A 93 -14.67 -6.37 6.64
CA LEU A 93 -13.41 -6.24 5.93
C LEU A 93 -12.25 -6.87 6.72
N ARG A 94 -11.33 -7.56 6.03
CA ARG A 94 -10.06 -8.02 6.62
C ARG A 94 -8.90 -7.66 5.70
N ALA A 95 -7.77 -7.32 6.32
CA ALA A 95 -6.54 -7.00 5.60
C ALA A 95 -6.03 -8.20 4.81
N VAL A 96 -5.48 -7.93 3.63
CA VAL A 96 -4.79 -8.89 2.77
C VAL A 96 -3.33 -9.00 3.22
N SER A 97 -2.86 -10.22 3.47
CA SER A 97 -1.44 -10.50 3.74
C SER A 97 -0.59 -10.36 2.49
N ILE A 98 0.74 -10.29 2.63
CA ILE A 98 1.67 -10.16 1.50
C ILE A 98 1.49 -11.30 0.50
N ASP A 99 1.52 -12.56 0.95
CA ASP A 99 1.38 -13.73 0.08
C ASP A 99 0.04 -13.75 -0.66
N LYS A 100 -1.03 -13.35 0.04
CA LYS A 100 -2.37 -13.32 -0.54
C LYS A 100 -2.52 -12.21 -1.56
N ALA A 101 -1.88 -11.06 -1.34
CA ALA A 101 -1.83 -9.96 -2.29
C ALA A 101 -1.09 -10.37 -3.58
N LYS A 102 0.07 -11.01 -3.45
CA LYS A 102 0.83 -11.58 -4.57
C LYS A 102 -0.01 -12.60 -5.34
N LYS A 103 -0.61 -13.59 -4.66
CA LYS A 103 -1.49 -14.60 -5.30
C LYS A 103 -2.66 -13.96 -6.03
N LEU A 104 -3.39 -13.04 -5.39
CA LEU A 104 -4.53 -12.37 -6.01
C LEU A 104 -4.11 -11.55 -7.21
N THR A 105 -2.97 -10.86 -7.14
CA THR A 105 -2.45 -10.06 -8.26
C THR A 105 -2.19 -10.93 -9.49
N LEU A 106 -1.59 -12.10 -9.29
CA LEU A 106 -1.38 -13.08 -10.36
C LEU A 106 -2.71 -13.64 -10.90
N THR A 107 -3.65 -13.99 -10.01
CA THR A 107 -4.94 -14.58 -10.43
C THR A 107 -5.85 -13.60 -11.15
N THR A 108 -5.88 -12.32 -10.73
CA THR A 108 -6.83 -11.34 -11.27
C THR A 108 -6.22 -10.36 -12.26
N GLY A 109 -4.90 -10.39 -12.45
CA GLY A 109 -4.17 -9.41 -13.28
C GLY A 109 -4.25 -7.97 -12.76
N ARG A 110 -4.72 -7.76 -11.53
CA ARG A 110 -4.85 -6.45 -10.89
C ARG A 110 -3.85 -6.34 -9.76
N HIS A 111 -3.11 -5.24 -9.69
CA HIS A 111 -2.14 -5.02 -8.60
C HIS A 111 -2.84 -4.83 -7.25
N ILE A 112 -2.95 -5.91 -6.48
CA ILE A 112 -3.52 -5.90 -5.12
C ILE A 112 -2.41 -5.63 -4.13
N LYS A 113 -2.62 -4.63 -3.27
CA LYS A 113 -1.61 -4.16 -2.32
C LYS A 113 -1.77 -4.86 -0.97
N PRO A 114 -0.68 -5.31 -0.32
CA PRO A 114 -0.76 -5.83 1.04
C PRO A 114 -1.35 -4.80 2.00
N GLY A 115 -2.28 -5.22 2.86
CA GLY A 115 -3.03 -4.33 3.76
C GLY A 115 -4.32 -3.76 3.18
N GLU A 116 -4.57 -3.89 1.86
CA GLU A 116 -5.92 -3.68 1.31
C GLU A 116 -6.94 -4.60 1.98
N LYS A 117 -8.22 -4.25 1.90
CA LYS A 117 -9.26 -5.00 2.60
C LYS A 117 -10.05 -5.88 1.63
N LEU A 118 -10.41 -7.07 2.09
CA LEU A 118 -11.35 -7.96 1.41
C LEU A 118 -12.59 -8.19 2.27
N CYS A 119 -13.74 -8.10 1.63
CA CYS A 119 -15.01 -8.53 2.20
C CYS A 119 -15.09 -10.07 2.27
N PRO A 120 -16.05 -10.64 3.01
CA PRO A 120 -16.20 -12.08 3.15
C PRO A 120 -16.34 -12.84 1.83
N SER A 121 -17.04 -12.26 0.85
CA SER A 121 -17.28 -12.89 -0.45
C SER A 121 -16.00 -12.99 -1.30
N CYS A 122 -15.23 -11.91 -1.45
CA CYS A 122 -13.94 -11.97 -2.14
C CYS A 122 -12.92 -12.89 -1.45
N ARG A 123 -13.00 -13.05 -0.12
CA ARG A 123 -12.10 -13.97 0.60
C ARG A 123 -12.36 -15.44 0.26
N LYS A 124 -13.62 -15.81 0.02
CA LYS A 124 -14.05 -17.18 -0.32
C LYS A 124 -13.72 -17.57 -1.75
N TYR A 125 -13.65 -16.61 -2.67
CA TYR A 125 -13.42 -16.88 -4.09
C TYR A 125 -12.06 -17.53 -4.41
N ASN A 126 -11.10 -17.47 -3.48
CA ASN A 126 -9.77 -18.09 -3.61
C ASN A 126 -9.80 -19.62 -3.32
N THR A 127 -10.95 -20.19 -2.94
CA THR A 127 -11.09 -21.60 -2.55
C THR A 127 -11.87 -22.44 -3.57
N SER A 128 -12.23 -21.88 -4.73
CA SER A 128 -13.16 -22.55 -5.67
C SER A 128 -12.68 -22.58 -7.12
N GLN A 129 -11.42 -22.25 -7.38
CA GLN A 129 -10.83 -22.38 -8.72
C GLN A 129 -9.50 -23.14 -8.60
N GLU A 130 -9.60 -24.44 -8.36
CA GLU A 130 -8.60 -25.38 -8.89
C GLU A 130 -9.03 -25.66 -10.34
N PRO A 131 -8.17 -25.43 -11.35
CA PRO A 131 -8.45 -25.94 -12.67
C PRO A 131 -8.35 -27.47 -12.64
N GLU A 132 -9.42 -28.15 -13.07
CA GLU A 132 -9.40 -29.57 -13.48
C GLU A 132 -8.44 -29.79 -14.66
#